data_AF-A0AAV1LLG5-F1
#
_entry.id   AF-A0AAV1LLG5-F1
#
_cell.length_a   1.000
_cell.length_b   1.000
_cell.length_c   1.000
_cell.angle_alpha   90.00
_cell.angle_beta   90.00
_cell.angle_gamma   90.00
#
_symmetry.space_group_name_H-M   'P 1'
#
loop_
_entity.id
_entity.type
_entity.pdbx_description
1 polymer ?
#
loop_
_entity_poly.entity_id
_entity_poly.type
_entity_poly.pdbx_seq_one_letter_code
_entity_poly.pdbx_strand_id
1 'polypeptide(L)'
;MRMYLETEPEHVEAETLKTAESAGTFWSKNKHLVPLTVLALKYLSVPATSVPSERMFSKSGYVLSSRRSRLQADAVDHICFLNQNYDLCD
;
A
#
# COMPACT_ATOMS: atom_id res chain seq x y z
N MET A 1 -26.03 -13.70 -37.76
CA MET A 1 -24.93 -14.12 -38.65
C MET A 1 -23.96 -12.95 -38.75
N ARG A 2 -22.77 -13.11 -38.13
CA ARG A 2 -21.54 -12.30 -38.19
C ARG A 2 -21.66 -10.76 -38.27
N MET A 3 -21.44 -10.10 -37.13
CA MET A 3 -20.72 -8.82 -37.10
C MET A 3 -20.01 -8.62 -35.74
N TYR A 4 -19.36 -9.67 -35.23
CA TYR A 4 -18.24 -9.46 -34.32
C TYR A 4 -17.06 -9.20 -35.25
N LEU A 5 -16.81 -7.93 -35.52
CA LEU A 5 -15.52 -7.52 -36.04
C LEU A 5 -14.51 -7.91 -34.96
N GLU A 6 -13.70 -8.91 -35.30
CA GLU A 6 -12.42 -9.24 -34.69
C GLU A 6 -11.59 -7.96 -34.65
N THR A 7 -11.81 -7.16 -33.61
CA THR A 7 -10.78 -6.23 -33.16
C THR A 7 -9.94 -7.10 -32.26
N GLU A 8 -8.97 -7.80 -32.87
CA GLU A 8 -7.87 -8.41 -32.14
C GLU A 8 -7.44 -7.39 -31.08
N PRO A 9 -7.47 -7.72 -29.77
CA PRO A 9 -6.92 -6.80 -28.80
C PRO A 9 -5.49 -6.58 -29.26
N GLU A 10 -5.12 -5.35 -29.64
CA GLU A 10 -3.72 -5.02 -29.84
C GLU A 10 -3.03 -5.56 -28.60
N HIS A 11 -2.25 -6.62 -28.79
CA HIS A 11 -1.39 -7.14 -27.77
C HIS A 11 -0.37 -6.02 -27.58
N VAL A 12 -0.72 -5.08 -26.70
CA VAL A 12 0.26 -4.27 -26.02
C VAL A 12 1.09 -5.33 -25.31
N GLU A 13 2.19 -5.72 -25.96
CA GLU A 13 3.27 -6.39 -25.29
C GLU A 13 3.75 -5.40 -24.23
N ALA A 14 3.06 -5.42 -23.11
CA ALA A 14 3.56 -4.85 -21.89
C ALA A 14 4.79 -5.70 -21.61
N GLU A 15 5.97 -5.17 -21.97
CA GLU A 15 7.24 -5.70 -21.51
C GLU A 15 7.03 -6.10 -20.05
N THR A 16 7.22 -7.39 -19.76
CA THR A 16 7.01 -7.91 -18.42
C THR A 16 7.80 -7.02 -17.46
N LEU A 17 7.14 -6.58 -16.38
CA LEU A 17 7.80 -5.76 -15.36
C LEU A 17 9.11 -6.47 -15.01
N LYS A 18 10.24 -5.82 -15.33
CA LYS A 18 11.54 -6.36 -15.00
C LYS A 18 11.51 -6.68 -13.51
N THR A 19 11.92 -7.88 -13.14
CA THR A 19 11.74 -8.51 -11.81
C THR A 19 12.22 -7.66 -10.61
N ALA A 20 12.93 -6.56 -10.87
CA ALA A 20 13.45 -5.62 -9.88
C ALA A 20 12.54 -4.40 -9.60
N GLU A 21 11.50 -4.12 -10.40
CA GLU A 21 10.64 -2.95 -10.19
C GLU A 21 9.35 -3.32 -9.46
N SER A 22 9.04 -2.59 -8.37
CA SER A 22 7.78 -2.78 -7.63
C SER A 22 6.57 -2.31 -8.45
N ALA A 23 5.42 -2.96 -8.28
CA ALA A 23 4.19 -2.53 -8.96
C ALA A 23 3.86 -1.06 -8.67
N GLY A 24 4.07 -0.60 -7.43
CA GLY A 24 3.83 0.80 -7.05
C GLY A 24 4.69 1.81 -7.82
N THR A 25 5.97 1.52 -8.04
CA THR A 25 6.87 2.40 -8.80
C THR A 25 6.51 2.45 -10.28
N PHE A 26 6.09 1.32 -10.86
CA PHE A 26 5.63 1.27 -12.25
C PHE A 26 4.38 2.13 -12.47
N TRP A 27 3.34 1.97 -11.64
CA TRP A 27 2.11 2.76 -11.78
C TRP A 27 2.34 4.24 -11.48
N SER A 28 3.27 4.56 -10.57
CA SER A 28 3.66 5.96 -10.30
C SER A 28 4.33 6.64 -11.51
N LYS A 29 5.08 5.89 -12.34
CA LYS A 29 5.68 6.41 -13.58
C LYS A 29 4.65 6.54 -14.72
N ASN A 30 3.72 5.60 -14.81
CA ASN A 30 2.74 5.51 -15.91
C ASN A 30 1.42 6.21 -15.58
N LYS A 31 1.46 7.47 -15.12
CA LYS A 31 0.25 8.24 -14.76
C LYS A 31 -0.66 8.58 -15.93
N HIS A 32 -0.16 8.47 -17.15
CA HIS A 32 -0.93 8.75 -18.36
C HIS A 32 -1.95 7.64 -18.69
N LEU A 33 -1.82 6.43 -18.13
CA LEU A 33 -2.73 5.30 -18.33
C LEU A 33 -4.01 5.42 -17.47
N VAL A 34 -4.63 6.61 -17.45
CA VAL A 34 -5.91 6.85 -16.76
C VAL A 34 -7.03 6.16 -17.54
N PRO A 35 -7.97 5.44 -16.89
CA PRO A 35 -8.21 5.36 -15.44
C PRO A 35 -7.45 4.24 -14.71
N LEU A 36 -6.72 3.39 -15.43
CA LEU A 36 -6.10 2.18 -14.89
C LEU A 36 -5.10 2.48 -13.77
N THR A 37 -4.29 3.54 -13.91
CA THR A 37 -3.34 3.94 -12.87
C THR A 37 -4.02 4.31 -11.55
N VAL A 38 -5.19 4.95 -11.60
CA VAL A 38 -5.96 5.32 -10.41
C VAL A 38 -6.45 4.07 -9.69
N LEU A 39 -6.96 3.09 -10.44
CA LEU A 39 -7.41 1.81 -9.89
C LEU A 39 -6.23 1.02 -9.33
N ALA A 40 -5.13 0.93 -10.07
CA ALA A 40 -3.96 0.19 -9.67
C ALA A 40 -3.34 0.75 -8.38
N LEU A 41 -3.15 2.06 -8.29
CA LEU A 41 -2.64 2.69 -7.07
C LEU A 41 -3.59 2.55 -5.88
N LYS A 42 -4.91 2.46 -6.12
CA LYS A 42 -5.91 2.28 -5.05
C LYS A 42 -5.95 0.85 -4.51
N TYR A 43 -5.87 -0.14 -5.40
CA TYR A 43 -6.11 -1.55 -5.03
C TYR A 43 -4.82 -2.33 -4.79
N LEU A 44 -3.72 -2.01 -5.48
CA LEU A 44 -2.44 -2.72 -5.32
C LEU A 44 -1.59 -2.15 -4.18
N SER A 45 -1.91 -0.97 -3.65
CA SER A 45 -1.22 -0.40 -2.48
C SER A 45 -1.64 -1.04 -1.16
N VAL A 46 -2.75 -1.77 -1.14
CA VAL A 46 -3.29 -2.39 0.07
C VAL A 46 -2.50 -3.67 0.34
N PRO A 47 -1.93 -3.85 1.55
CA PRO A 47 -1.26 -5.10 1.90
C PRO A 47 -2.26 -6.27 1.86
N ALA A 48 -1.81 -7.42 1.38
CA ALA A 48 -2.65 -8.61 1.26
C ALA A 48 -3.08 -9.21 2.61
N THR A 49 -2.44 -8.82 3.72
CA THR A 49 -2.64 -9.40 5.05
C THR A 49 -2.67 -8.32 6.14
N SER A 50 -3.22 -8.67 7.31
CA SER A 50 -3.21 -7.85 8.53
C SER A 50 -1.84 -7.77 9.22
N VAL A 51 -0.84 -8.52 8.73
CA VAL A 51 0.49 -8.64 9.33
C VAL A 51 1.15 -7.27 9.62
N PRO A 52 1.08 -6.25 8.75
CA PRO A 52 1.64 -4.93 9.05
C PRO A 52 0.99 -4.28 10.29
N SER A 53 -0.33 -4.38 10.41
CA SER A 53 -1.07 -3.86 11.56
C SER A 53 -0.75 -4.63 12.84
N GLU A 54 -0.71 -5.96 12.79
CA GLU A 54 -0.33 -6.81 13.92
C GLU A 54 1.09 -6.55 14.41
N ARG A 55 2.03 -6.33 13.48
CA ARG A 55 3.41 -5.94 13.80
C ARG A 55 3.44 -4.59 14.54
N MET A 56 2.68 -3.61 14.06
CA MET A 56 2.55 -2.31 14.72
C MET A 56 2.01 -2.48 16.15
N PHE A 57 0.90 -3.21 16.33
CA PHE A 57 0.33 -3.44 17.65
C PHE A 57 1.23 -4.26 18.59
N SER A 58 1.97 -5.23 18.05
CA SER A 58 2.95 -5.99 18.83
C SER A 58 4.08 -5.10 19.34
N LYS A 59 4.59 -4.19 18.50
CA LYS A 59 5.61 -3.20 18.90
C LYS A 59 5.05 -2.20 19.90
N SER A 60 3.83 -1.71 19.68
CA SER A 60 3.13 -0.79 20.58
C SER A 60 2.76 -1.44 21.93
N GLY A 61 2.59 -2.76 21.99
CA GLY A 61 2.42 -3.51 23.24
C GLY A 61 3.57 -3.32 24.23
N TYR A 62 4.81 -3.09 23.75
CA TYR A 62 5.93 -2.74 24.62
C TYR A 62 5.84 -1.31 25.17
N VAL A 63 5.28 -0.38 24.39
CA VAL A 63 5.00 1.00 24.83
C VAL A 63 3.88 0.99 25.89
N LEU A 64 2.86 0.17 25.67
CA LEU A 64 1.71 -0.07 26.54
C LEU A 64 1.96 -1.14 27.61
N SER A 65 3.20 -1.23 28.11
CA SER A 65 3.52 -2.14 29.21
C SER A 65 2.68 -1.84 30.45
N SER A 66 2.48 -2.84 31.30
CA SER A 66 1.77 -2.72 32.59
C SER A 66 2.34 -1.64 33.52
N ARG A 67 3.60 -1.20 33.32
CA ARG A 67 4.22 -0.06 34.03
C ARG A 67 3.71 1.31 33.59
N ARG A 68 3.07 1.42 32.41
CA ARG A 68 2.52 2.67 31.82
C ARG A 68 1.02 2.57 31.56
N SER A 69 0.28 1.84 32.39
CA SER A 69 -1.15 1.56 32.24
C SER A 69 -2.10 2.76 32.45
N ARG A 70 -1.58 3.95 32.80
CA ARG A 70 -2.37 5.17 33.03
C ARG A 70 -2.43 6.11 31.81
N LEU A 71 -2.06 5.63 30.62
CA LEU A 71 -2.18 6.40 29.39
C LEU A 71 -3.64 6.43 28.92
N GLN A 72 -4.13 7.62 28.55
CA GLN A 72 -5.40 7.76 27.87
C GLN A 72 -5.30 7.20 26.45
N ALA A 73 -6.39 6.66 25.90
CA ALA A 73 -6.41 6.05 24.57
C ALA A 73 -5.90 7.01 23.47
N ASP A 74 -6.22 8.29 23.58
CA ASP A 74 -5.77 9.35 22.66
C ASP A 74 -4.24 9.52 22.67
N ALA A 75 -3.63 9.52 23.86
CA ALA A 75 -2.17 9.61 23.99
C ALA A 75 -1.47 8.37 23.40
N VAL A 76 -2.09 7.20 23.48
CA VAL A 76 -1.59 5.96 22.86
C VAL A 76 -1.57 6.08 21.35
N ASP A 77 -2.65 6.61 20.76
CA ASP A 77 -2.77 6.77 19.31
C ASP A 77 -1.69 7.72 18.77
N HIS A 78 -1.47 8.86 19.43
CA HIS A 78 -0.39 9.78 19.09
C HIS A 78 0.99 9.16 19.18
N ILE A 79 1.29 8.39 20.23
CA ILE A 79 2.59 7.73 20.36
C ILE A 79 2.78 6.67 19.27
N CYS A 80 1.76 5.88 18.96
CA CYS A 80 1.79 4.91 17.87
C CYS A 80 2.06 5.60 16.52
N PHE A 81 1.35 6.69 16.25
CA PHE A 81 1.51 7.48 15.02
C PHE A 81 2.94 8.05 14.90
N LEU A 82 3.44 8.72 15.94
CA LEU A 82 4.78 9.31 15.93
C LEU A 82 5.87 8.25 15.77
N ASN A 83 5.76 7.12 16.48
CA ASN A 83 6.73 6.03 16.40
C ASN A 83 6.76 5.35 15.03
N GLN A 84 5.63 5.30 14.32
CA GLN A 84 5.56 4.72 12.97
C GLN A 84 6.08 5.65 11.87
N ASN A 85 6.04 6.96 12.11
CA ASN A 85 6.43 7.99 11.15
C ASN A 85 7.71 8.73 11.54
N TYR A 86 8.45 8.24 12.54
CA TYR A 86 9.65 8.89 13.06
C TYR A 86 10.66 9.20 11.94
N ASP A 87 10.90 8.24 11.04
CA ASP A 87 11.84 8.36 9.92
C ASP A 87 11.41 9.39 8.84
N LEU A 88 10.18 9.90 8.89
CA LEU A 88 9.68 10.93 7.96
C LEU A 88 9.85 12.35 8.52
N CYS A 89 10.20 12.48 9.80
CA CYS A 89 10.34 13.76 10.49
C CYS A 89 11.80 14.22 10.66
N ASP A 90 12.78 13.32 10.48
CA ASP A 90 14.22 13.60 10.44
C ASP A 90 14.70 13.86 8.99
#